data_AF-A0A0G1HJB2-F1
#
_entry.id   AF-A0A0G1HJB2-F1
#
_cell.length_a   1.000
_cell.length_b   1.000
_cell.length_c   1.000
_cell.angle_alpha   90.00
_cell.angle_beta   90.00
_cell.angle_gamma   90.00
#
_symmetry.space_group_name_H-M   'P 1'
#
loop_
_entity.id
_entity.type
_entity.pdbx_description
1 polymer ?
#
loop_
_entity_poly.entity_id
_entity_poly.type
_entity_poly.pdbx_seq_one_letter_code
_entity_poly.pdbx_strand_id
1 'polypeptide(L)' 'MSKTWKAAVKRIIITKNKKILRKRAGQNHFNKPKESGKTARAKRRMASMPKKMRWVLS' A
#
# COMPACT_ATOMS: atom_id res chain seq x y z
N MET A 1 15.54 21.00 9.61
CA MET A 1 15.07 19.94 8.68
C MET A 1 14.21 18.96 9.47
N SER A 2 12.96 18.74 9.08
CA SER A 2 12.05 17.85 9.83
C SER A 2 12.45 16.38 9.67
N LYS A 3 12.26 15.58 10.73
CA LYS A 3 12.61 14.15 10.73
C LYS A 3 11.67 13.40 9.79
N THR A 4 12.23 12.75 8.77
CA THR A 4 11.44 11.96 7.82
C THR A 4 11.02 10.62 8.44
N TRP A 5 9.73 10.28 8.34
CA TRP A 5 9.24 8.98 8.79
C TRP A 5 9.67 7.88 7.82
N LYS A 6 10.86 7.31 8.06
CA LYS A 6 11.51 6.35 7.15
C LYS A 6 10.66 5.11 6.85
N ALA A 7 9.78 4.69 7.76
CA ALA A 7 8.91 3.54 7.56
C ALA A 7 7.87 3.80 6.45
N ALA A 8 7.33 5.02 6.35
CA ALA A 8 6.44 5.40 5.27
C ALA A 8 7.19 5.46 3.94
N VAL A 9 8.38 6.08 3.93
CA VAL A 9 9.21 6.20 2.72
C VAL A 9 9.51 4.82 2.11
N LYS A 10 9.77 3.80 2.94
CA LYS A 10 10.06 2.43 2.46
C LYS A 10 8.85 1.68 1.89
N ARG A 11 7.61 2.09 2.22
CA ARG A 11 6.39 1.30 1.97
C ARG A 11 5.41 1.97 1.00
N ILE A 12 5.60 3.26 0.75
CA ILE A 12 4.65 4.12 0.04
C ILE A 12 5.34 4.78 -1.15
N ILE A 13 4.64 4.82 -2.29
CA ILE A 13 5.10 5.53 -3.49
C ILE A 13 4.19 6.73 -3.73
N ILE A 14 4.80 7.90 -3.90
CA ILE A 14 4.11 9.12 -4.31
C ILE A 14 4.35 9.29 -5.82
N THR A 15 3.27 9.27 -6.59
CA THR A 15 3.33 9.48 -8.05
C THR A 15 3.47 10.97 -8.39
N LYS A 16 3.86 11.29 -9.63
CA LYS A 16 3.93 12.67 -10.14
C LYS A 16 2.62 13.46 -9.92
N ASN A 17 1.48 12.78 -10.05
CA ASN A 17 0.15 13.35 -9.84
C ASN A 17 -0.26 13.42 -8.35
N LYS A 18 0.72 13.32 -7.43
CA LYS A 18 0.54 13.36 -5.98
C LYS A 18 -0.38 12.25 -5.42
N LYS A 19 -0.69 11.21 -6.20
CA LYS A 19 -1.42 10.04 -5.69
C LYS A 19 -0.47 9.18 -4.88
N ILE A 20 -0.96 8.70 -3.74
CA ILE A 20 -0.21 7.83 -2.82
C ILE A 20 -0.61 6.38 -3.11
N LEU A 21 0.36 5.54 -3.43
CA LEU A 21 0.19 4.13 -3.74
C LEU A 21 0.81 3.26 -2.66
N ARG A 22 0.12 2.17 -2.31
CA ARG A 22 0.60 1.15 -1.36
C ARG A 22 0.37 -0.26 -1.90
N LYS A 23 1.16 -1.22 -1.42
CA LYS A 23 0.83 -2.65 -1.56
C LYS A 23 -0.35 -2.99 -0.65
N ARG A 24 -1.25 -3.87 -1.13
CA ARG A 24 -2.32 -4.42 -0.29
C ARG A 24 -1.72 -5.41 0.70
N ALA A 25 -2.23 -5.44 1.93
CA ALA A 25 -1.76 -6.34 2.97
C ALA A 25 -2.17 -7.80 2.71
N GLY A 26 -1.56 -8.74 3.43
CA GLY A 26 -1.95 -10.16 3.38
C GLY A 26 -1.55 -10.88 2.09
N GLN A 27 -0.36 -10.59 1.56
CA GLN A 27 0.23 -11.28 0.40
C GLN A 27 1.34 -12.26 0.75
N ASN A 28 1.95 -12.16 1.95
CA ASN A 28 3.20 -12.87 2.24
C ASN A 28 3.01 -14.31 2.78
N HIS A 29 1.89 -14.62 3.43
CA HIS A 29 1.73 -15.91 4.11
C HIS A 29 0.27 -16.38 4.11
N PHE A 30 0.07 -17.70 4.04
CA PHE A 30 -1.24 -18.39 4.01
C PHE A 30 -2.13 -18.26 2.75
N ASN A 31 -1.57 -17.92 1.59
CA ASN A 31 -2.39 -17.70 0.38
C ASN A 31 -2.94 -19.00 -0.27
N LYS A 32 -2.17 -20.11 -0.24
CA LYS A 32 -2.48 -21.33 -1.01
C LYS A 32 -3.64 -22.19 -0.49
N PRO A 33 -3.93 -22.32 0.82
CA PRO A 33 -5.05 -23.15 1.26
C PRO A 33 -6.42 -22.45 1.32
N LYS A 34 -6.49 -21.11 1.26
CA LYS A 34 -7.73 -20.36 1.60
C LYS A 34 -8.16 -19.27 0.63
N GLU A 35 -7.30 -18.81 -0.29
CA GLU A 35 -7.63 -17.68 -1.15
C GLU A 35 -7.94 -18.09 -2.59
N SER A 36 -9.09 -17.63 -3.09
CA SER A 36 -9.42 -17.77 -4.50
C SER A 36 -8.46 -16.99 -5.38
N GLY A 37 -8.23 -17.46 -6.61
CA GLY A 37 -7.37 -16.78 -7.58
C GLY A 37 -7.83 -15.35 -7.92
N LYS A 38 -9.14 -15.05 -7.78
CA LYS A 38 -9.69 -13.68 -7.91
C LYS A 38 -9.16 -12.78 -6.81
N THR A 39 -9.22 -13.23 -5.56
CA THR A 39 -8.76 -12.47 -4.39
C THR A 39 -7.24 -12.27 -4.43
N ALA A 40 -6.47 -13.31 -4.76
CA ALA A 40 -5.02 -13.21 -4.89
C ALA A 40 -4.59 -12.21 -5.98
N ARG A 41 -5.24 -12.24 -7.16
CA ARG A 41 -5.00 -11.27 -8.24
C ARG A 41 -5.34 -9.84 -7.82
N ALA A 42 -6.45 -9.65 -7.11
CA ALA A 42 -6.82 -8.33 -6.60
C ALA A 42 -5.80 -7.79 -5.59
N LYS A 43 -5.22 -8.65 -4.74
CA LYS A 43 -4.21 -8.27 -3.76
C LYS A 43 -2.86 -7.89 -4.38
N ARG A 44 -2.41 -8.56 -5.44
CA ARG A 44 -1.14 -8.25 -6.13
C ARG A 44 -1.07 -6.84 -6.71
N ARG A 45 -2.21 -6.23 -7.05
CA ARG A 45 -2.27 -4.87 -7.59
C ARG A 45 -2.05 -3.84 -6.48
N MET A 46 -1.28 -2.79 -6.79
CA MET A 46 -1.17 -1.63 -5.92
C MET A 46 -2.52 -0.92 -5.77
N ALA A 47 -2.78 -0.38 -4.59
CA ALA A 47 -3.99 0.36 -4.29
C ALA A 47 -3.66 1.82 -3.99
N SER A 48 -4.53 2.73 -4.43
CA SER A 48 -4.46 4.11 -3.99
C SER A 48 -4.88 4.21 -2.52
N MET A 49 -4.17 5.02 -1.76
CA MET A 49 -4.49 5.27 -0.37
C MET A 49 -5.77 6.11 -0.26
N PRO A 50 -6.70 5.78 0.65
CA PRO A 50 -7.93 6.55 0.82
C PRO A 50 -7.62 7.98 1.27
N LYS A 51 -8.43 8.95 0.81
CA LYS A 51 -8.25 10.39 1.11
C LYS A 51 -8.16 10.68 2.62
N LYS A 52 -8.95 9.97 3.43
CA LYS A 52 -8.97 10.10 4.90
C LYS A 52 -7.63 9.75 5.57
N MET A 53 -6.76 8.98 4.93
CA MET A 53 -5.47 8.57 5.51
C MET A 53 -4.30 9.45 5.04
N ARG A 54 -4.57 10.50 4.24
CA ARG A 54 -3.55 11.31 3.57
C ARG A 54 -2.84 12.30 4.50
N TRP A 55 -3.44 12.64 5.64
CA TRP A 55 -2.88 13.55 6.65
C TRP A 55 -1.64 12.99 7.35
N VAL A 56 -1.42 11.67 7.34
CA VAL A 56 -0.29 11.02 8.03
C VAL A 56 1.08 11.39 7.41
N LEU A 57 1.09 12.01 6.22
CA LEU A 57 2.30 12.46 5.52
C LEU A 57 2.42 13.99 5.45
N SER A 58 1.52 14.74 6.10
CA SER A 58 1.51 16.22 6.13
C SER A 58 2.26 16.75 7.35
#